data_AF-A0A3G8M4U7-F1
#
_entry.id   AF-A0A3G8M4U7-F1
#
_cell.length_a   1.000
_cell.length_b   1.000
_cell.length_c   1.000
_cell.angle_alpha   90.00
_cell.angle_beta   90.00
_cell.angle_gamma   90.00
#
_symmetry.space_group_name_H-M   'P 1'
#
loop_
_entity.id
_entity.type
_entity.pdbx_description
1 polymer ?
#
loop_
_entity_poly.entity_id
_entity_poly.type
_entity_poly.pdbx_seq_one_letter_code
_entity_poly.pdbx_strand_id
1 'polypeptide(L)'
;MATFTTIESGRLCNLLKGADPSGLMQVCVLDDSTLLLGRDLFNPTIKIDLSKERALPYKEDGSISKRPSPVAQASEARSTSSRITGLYSIEVEGKNATCHSQKELLSSGLRMIEELRPGTLEKLSSAKKRTKRIVSRNRYELFDNAHLCDKYSEQLMDGWWIGTNNSKLEAIAWLDMAAKYGGVKMRTSLE
;
A
#
# COMPACT_ATOMS: atom_id res chain seq x y z
N MET A 1 -6.57 24.19 -5.73
CA MET A 1 -6.66 24.34 -7.21
C MET A 1 -5.92 23.16 -7.82
N ALA A 2 -6.57 22.38 -8.68
CA ALA A 2 -5.91 21.27 -9.38
C ALA A 2 -5.07 21.84 -10.54
N THR A 3 -3.81 21.43 -10.63
CA THR A 3 -2.95 21.68 -11.79
C THR A 3 -3.19 20.59 -12.82
N PHE A 4 -3.34 20.97 -14.09
CA PHE A 4 -3.49 20.03 -15.20
C PHE A 4 -2.35 20.25 -16.19
N THR A 5 -1.62 19.19 -16.50
CA THR A 5 -0.63 19.17 -17.59
C THR A 5 -1.27 18.56 -18.82
N THR A 6 -1.20 19.23 -19.96
CA THR A 6 -1.76 18.75 -21.24
C THR A 6 -0.64 18.48 -22.24
N ILE A 7 -0.71 17.34 -22.92
CA ILE A 7 0.19 16.95 -24.02
C ILE A 7 -0.65 16.44 -25.19
N GLU A 8 -0.23 16.70 -26.43
CA GLU A 8 -0.88 16.14 -27.60
C GLU A 8 -0.77 14.61 -27.62
N SER A 9 -1.86 13.91 -27.94
CA SER A 9 -1.89 12.44 -27.95
C SER A 9 -0.87 11.83 -28.92
N GLY A 10 -0.70 12.42 -30.11
CA GLY A 10 0.32 12.00 -31.07
C GLY A 10 1.73 12.14 -30.53
N ARG A 11 1.98 13.21 -29.75
CA ARG A 11 3.27 13.48 -29.13
C ARG A 11 3.58 12.49 -28.00
N LEU A 12 2.61 12.20 -27.15
CA LEU A 12 2.71 11.17 -26.10
C LEU A 12 3.02 9.80 -26.71
N CYS A 13 2.29 9.40 -27.75
CA CYS A 13 2.54 8.14 -28.45
C CYS A 13 3.97 8.06 -29.01
N ASN A 14 4.49 9.16 -29.56
CA ASN A 14 5.85 9.21 -30.09
C ASN A 14 6.90 9.11 -28.98
N LEU A 15 6.67 9.75 -27.82
CA LEU A 15 7.56 9.62 -26.67
C LEU A 15 7.59 8.19 -26.13
N LEU A 16 6.43 7.53 -26.04
CA LEU A 16 6.34 6.13 -25.61
C LEU A 16 7.05 5.20 -26.59
N LYS A 17 6.81 5.35 -27.90
CA LYS A 17 7.48 4.54 -28.95
C LYS A 17 8.99 4.78 -29.00
N GLY A 18 9.44 6.02 -28.78
CA GLY A 18 10.87 6.35 -28.75
C GLY A 18 11.57 5.80 -27.52
N ALA A 19 10.87 5.79 -26.37
CA ALA A 19 11.38 5.26 -25.11
C ALA A 19 11.36 3.72 -25.06
N ASP A 20 10.36 3.08 -25.66
CA ASP A 20 10.24 1.63 -25.75
C ASP A 20 9.98 1.17 -27.19
N PRO A 21 11.04 1.03 -28.01
CA PRO A 21 10.91 0.47 -29.36
C PRO A 21 10.45 -0.99 -29.36
N SER A 22 10.62 -1.70 -28.23
CA SER A 22 10.30 -3.13 -28.12
C SER A 22 8.85 -3.42 -27.74
N GLY A 23 8.12 -2.43 -27.20
CA GLY A 23 6.76 -2.61 -26.70
C GLY A 23 6.66 -3.53 -25.48
N LEU A 24 7.75 -3.71 -24.74
CA LEU A 24 7.84 -4.62 -23.58
C LEU A 24 7.89 -3.87 -22.24
N MET A 25 7.93 -2.54 -22.26
CA MET A 25 7.96 -1.72 -21.06
C MET A 25 6.55 -1.37 -20.60
N GLN A 26 6.37 -1.36 -19.29
CA GLN A 26 5.16 -0.89 -18.63
C GLN A 26 5.31 0.59 -18.27
N VAL A 27 4.19 1.30 -18.21
CA VAL A 27 4.13 2.74 -17.88
C VAL A 27 3.55 2.90 -16.48
N CYS A 28 4.26 3.62 -15.61
CA CYS A 28 3.80 4.02 -14.29
C CYS A 28 3.62 5.55 -14.25
N VAL A 29 2.57 6.02 -13.58
CA VAL A 29 2.32 7.46 -13.41
C VAL A 29 2.88 7.86 -12.05
N LEU A 30 3.93 8.69 -12.04
CA LEU A 30 4.58 9.13 -10.81
C LEU A 30 3.89 10.37 -10.22
N ASP A 31 3.64 11.36 -11.07
CA ASP A 31 2.96 12.60 -10.71
C ASP A 31 2.16 13.15 -11.91
N ASP A 32 1.59 14.33 -11.76
CA ASP A 32 0.77 15.03 -12.77
C ASP A 32 1.53 15.41 -14.05
N SER A 33 2.85 15.27 -14.06
CA SER A 33 3.71 15.61 -15.18
C SER A 33 4.78 14.56 -15.49
N THR A 34 4.79 13.43 -14.80
CA THR A 34 5.87 12.44 -14.90
C THR A 34 5.33 11.04 -15.10
N LEU A 35 5.79 10.40 -16.17
CA LEU A 35 5.63 8.96 -16.39
C LEU A 35 6.97 8.26 -16.22
N LEU A 36 6.95 7.02 -15.74
CA LEU A 36 8.09 6.15 -15.61
C LEU A 36 7.88 4.92 -16.50
N LEU A 37 8.92 4.50 -17.21
CA LEU A 37 8.92 3.33 -18.08
C LEU A 37 9.99 2.35 -17.64
N GLY A 38 9.63 1.08 -17.56
CA GLY A 38 10.55 -0.02 -17.32
C GLY A 38 9.93 -1.36 -17.70
N ARG A 39 10.77 -2.37 -17.91
CA ARG A 39 10.29 -3.77 -18.04
C ARG A 39 9.64 -4.28 -16.76
N ASP A 40 10.03 -3.68 -15.64
CA ASP A 40 9.52 -3.91 -14.31
C ASP A 40 9.09 -2.56 -13.72
N LEU A 41 7.90 -2.50 -13.12
CA LEU A 41 7.35 -1.31 -12.49
C LEU A 41 8.22 -0.81 -11.33
N PHE A 42 9.05 -1.69 -10.75
CA PHE A 42 9.93 -1.37 -9.62
C PHE A 42 11.34 -0.95 -10.02
N ASN A 43 11.70 -1.17 -11.28
CA ASN A 43 13.00 -0.76 -11.83
C ASN A 43 12.78 0.03 -13.11
N PRO A 44 12.12 1.21 -13.04
CA PRO A 44 11.95 2.05 -14.20
C PRO A 44 13.32 2.48 -14.71
N THR A 45 13.51 2.34 -16.01
CA THR A 45 14.76 2.68 -16.70
C THR A 45 14.69 4.06 -17.33
N ILE A 46 13.48 4.55 -17.59
CA ILE A 46 13.23 5.79 -18.33
C ILE A 46 12.18 6.61 -17.59
N LYS A 47 12.39 7.91 -17.53
CA LYS A 47 11.43 8.91 -17.05
C LYS A 47 11.00 9.78 -18.23
N ILE A 48 9.70 9.92 -18.44
CA ILE A 48 9.12 10.88 -19.38
C ILE A 48 8.58 12.05 -18.57
N ASP A 49 9.17 13.22 -18.78
CA ASP A 49 8.67 14.50 -18.28
C ASP A 49 7.70 15.07 -19.31
N LEU A 50 6.41 15.11 -18.98
CA LEU A 50 5.32 15.61 -19.81
C LEU A 50 5.37 17.13 -19.95
N SER A 51 5.89 17.85 -18.95
CA SER A 51 6.04 19.31 -19.02
C SER A 51 7.13 19.72 -20.00
N LYS A 52 8.19 18.90 -20.11
CA LYS A 52 9.31 19.14 -21.04
C LYS A 52 9.23 18.31 -22.32
N GLU A 53 8.21 17.45 -22.43
CA GLU A 53 8.02 16.47 -23.51
C GLU A 53 9.28 15.68 -23.87
N ARG A 54 9.98 15.14 -22.87
CA ARG A 54 11.25 14.43 -23.07
C ARG A 54 11.35 13.16 -22.24
N ALA A 55 11.90 12.12 -22.87
CA ALA A 55 12.32 10.90 -22.20
C ALA A 55 13.79 11.02 -21.78
N LEU A 56 14.08 10.73 -20.52
CA LEU A 56 15.40 10.78 -19.91
C LEU A 56 15.68 9.45 -19.21
N PRO A 57 16.93 8.97 -19.12
CA PRO A 57 17.27 7.85 -18.25
C PRO A 57 16.82 8.14 -16.82
N TYR A 58 16.06 7.22 -16.23
CA TYR A 58 15.68 7.34 -14.83
C TYR A 58 16.87 6.94 -13.97
N LYS A 59 17.37 7.88 -13.19
CA LYS A 59 18.26 7.61 -12.06
C LYS A 59 17.49 7.98 -10.81
N GLU A 60 17.43 7.05 -9.88
CA GLU A 60 16.84 7.29 -8.57
C GLU A 60 17.81 8.18 -7.77
N ASP A 61 17.87 9.46 -8.12
CA ASP A 61 18.53 10.46 -7.31
C ASP A 61 17.67 10.61 -6.06
N GLY A 62 18.15 10.08 -4.92
CA GLY A 62 17.48 9.92 -3.62
C GLY A 62 16.94 11.20 -2.97
N SER A 63 16.15 11.96 -3.72
CA SER A 63 15.59 13.26 -3.44
C SER A 63 14.08 13.21 -3.71
N ILE A 64 13.40 12.30 -3.00
CA ILE A 64 11.99 12.53 -2.70
C ILE A 64 11.97 13.74 -1.75
N SER A 65 11.83 14.91 -2.35
CA SER A 65 11.71 16.20 -1.68
C SER A 65 10.49 16.14 -0.76
N LYS A 66 10.76 15.90 0.53
CA LYS A 66 9.79 16.01 1.61
C LYS A 66 9.20 17.41 1.58
N ARG A 67 7.88 17.52 1.36
CA ARG A 67 7.13 18.70 1.83
C ARG A 67 7.42 18.87 3.33
N PRO A 68 7.80 20.06 3.80
CA PRO A 68 7.99 20.29 5.22
C PRO A 68 6.61 20.32 5.89
N SER A 69 6.37 19.39 6.81
CA SER A 69 5.38 19.54 7.88
C SER A 69 6.13 19.69 9.20
N PRO A 70 5.72 20.62 10.09
CA PRO A 70 6.52 21.01 11.24
C PRO A 70 6.42 20.01 12.40
N VAL A 71 7.61 19.61 12.91
CA VAL A 71 8.00 19.29 14.32
C VAL A 71 7.07 18.32 15.10
N ALA A 72 7.46 17.16 15.64
CA ALA A 72 8.67 16.83 16.40
C ALA A 72 8.89 15.30 16.51
N GLN A 73 10.17 14.93 16.44
CA GLN A 73 10.90 13.92 17.22
C GLN A 73 10.54 12.42 17.22
N ALA A 74 11.53 11.69 16.70
CA ALA A 74 12.19 10.51 17.28
C ALA A 74 11.49 9.15 17.21
N SER A 75 11.86 8.36 16.20
CA SER A 75 12.80 7.24 16.40
C SER A 75 13.17 6.59 15.07
N GLU A 76 14.45 6.29 14.93
CA GLU A 76 15.07 5.60 13.80
C GLU A 76 14.54 4.16 13.70
N ALA A 77 13.47 3.96 12.94
CA ALA A 77 13.16 2.64 12.43
C ALA A 77 13.91 2.47 11.10
N ARG A 78 14.91 1.58 11.11
CA ARG A 78 15.55 1.03 9.90
C ARG A 78 14.47 0.74 8.87
N SER A 79 14.45 1.50 7.78
CA SER A 79 13.61 1.23 6.62
C SER A 79 14.12 -0.06 5.98
N THR A 80 13.65 -1.20 6.47
CA THR A 80 13.70 -2.44 5.71
C THR A 80 12.88 -2.16 4.46
N SER A 81 13.57 -2.05 3.31
CA SER A 81 12.95 -2.14 1.99
C SER A 81 11.86 -3.21 2.05
N SER A 82 10.60 -2.77 2.04
CA SER A 82 9.45 -3.65 2.12
C SER A 82 9.44 -4.45 0.84
N ARG A 83 9.92 -5.70 0.92
CA ARG A 83 9.92 -6.62 -0.22
C ARG A 83 8.52 -6.66 -0.82
N ILE A 84 8.42 -6.24 -2.07
CA ILE A 84 7.18 -6.27 -2.82
C ILE A 84 6.93 -7.73 -3.18
N THR A 85 5.82 -8.28 -2.68
CA THR A 85 5.51 -9.72 -2.74
C THR A 85 4.24 -10.01 -3.54
N GLY A 86 3.62 -8.97 -4.11
CA GLY A 86 2.46 -9.04 -4.99
C GLY A 86 1.78 -7.68 -5.11
N LEU A 87 0.86 -7.56 -6.06
CA LEU A 87 0.01 -6.38 -6.21
C LEU A 87 -1.39 -6.71 -5.67
N TYR A 88 -1.83 -5.92 -4.70
CA TYR A 88 -3.09 -6.12 -4.02
C TYR A 88 -3.88 -4.82 -4.12
N SER A 89 -5.18 -4.90 -4.34
CA SER A 89 -6.06 -3.74 -4.23
C SER A 89 -7.22 -4.03 -3.29
N ILE A 90 -7.59 -3.02 -2.52
CA ILE A 90 -8.74 -3.05 -1.62
C ILE A 90 -9.61 -1.84 -1.86
N GLU A 91 -10.91 -2.07 -1.95
CA GLU A 91 -11.93 -1.05 -2.04
C GLU A 91 -12.88 -1.21 -0.84
N VAL A 92 -13.10 -0.14 -0.07
CA VAL A 92 -14.06 -0.08 1.04
C VAL A 92 -14.96 1.13 0.85
N GLU A 93 -16.25 0.90 0.61
CA GLU A 93 -17.26 1.94 0.32
C GLU A 93 -16.79 3.01 -0.69
N GLY A 94 -16.12 2.58 -1.78
CA GLY A 94 -15.64 3.47 -2.83
C GLY A 94 -14.32 4.21 -2.52
N LYS A 95 -13.69 3.94 -1.37
CA LYS A 95 -12.29 4.30 -1.12
C LYS A 95 -11.38 3.16 -1.53
N ASN A 96 -10.26 3.47 -2.16
CA ASN A 96 -9.38 2.49 -2.78
C ASN A 96 -7.98 2.60 -2.17
N ALA A 97 -7.31 1.48 -1.95
CA ALA A 97 -5.89 1.44 -1.67
C ALA A 97 -5.20 0.33 -2.47
N THR A 98 -4.02 0.64 -2.99
CA THR A 98 -3.12 -0.32 -3.61
C THR A 98 -2.05 -0.70 -2.59
N CYS A 99 -1.74 -1.98 -2.48
CA CYS A 99 -0.80 -2.52 -1.52
C CYS A 99 0.21 -3.45 -2.23
N HIS A 100 1.43 -3.48 -1.72
CA HIS A 100 2.56 -4.22 -2.32
C HIS A 100 2.95 -5.47 -1.52
N SER A 101 2.24 -5.73 -0.43
CA SER A 101 2.34 -6.96 0.34
C SER A 101 1.00 -7.33 0.96
N GLN A 102 0.84 -8.62 1.26
CA GLN A 102 -0.34 -9.10 1.98
C GLN A 102 -0.48 -8.46 3.38
N LYS A 103 0.66 -8.16 4.02
CA LYS A 103 0.69 -7.47 5.31
C LYS A 103 0.11 -6.07 5.18
N GLU A 104 0.51 -5.35 4.14
CA GLU A 104 0.03 -4.00 3.85
C GLU A 104 -1.44 -3.99 3.43
N LEU A 105 -1.90 -4.98 2.67
CA LEU A 105 -3.32 -5.17 2.36
C LEU A 105 -4.14 -5.28 3.65
N LEU A 106 -3.71 -6.15 4.57
CA LEU A 106 -4.39 -6.36 5.85
C LEU A 106 -4.38 -5.09 6.71
N SER A 107 -3.22 -4.44 6.89
CA SER A 107 -3.13 -3.25 7.72
C SER A 107 -3.91 -2.08 7.13
N SER A 108 -3.80 -1.83 5.83
CA SER A 108 -4.51 -0.73 5.16
C SER A 108 -6.01 -0.96 5.17
N GLY A 109 -6.46 -2.18 4.87
CA GLY A 109 -7.88 -2.53 4.93
C GLY A 109 -8.49 -2.35 6.32
N LEU A 110 -7.82 -2.82 7.37
CA LEU A 110 -8.30 -2.65 8.74
C LEU A 110 -8.35 -1.18 9.16
N ARG A 111 -7.36 -0.36 8.77
CA ARG A 111 -7.37 1.09 9.00
C ARG A 111 -8.54 1.76 8.29
N MET A 112 -8.72 1.48 7.00
CA MET A 112 -9.81 2.06 6.21
C MET A 112 -11.20 1.73 6.80
N ILE A 113 -11.39 0.49 7.25
CA ILE A 113 -12.65 0.06 7.86
C ILE A 113 -12.88 0.77 9.20
N GLU A 114 -11.87 0.87 10.06
CA GLU A 114 -11.97 1.57 11.35
C GLU A 114 -12.21 3.07 11.17
N GLU A 115 -11.56 3.72 10.19
CA GLU A 115 -11.77 5.13 9.88
C GLU A 115 -13.19 5.41 9.38
N LEU A 116 -13.78 4.50 8.60
CA LEU A 116 -15.16 4.61 8.13
C LEU A 116 -16.18 4.30 9.24
N ARG A 117 -15.86 3.31 10.09
CA ARG A 117 -16.74 2.80 11.14
C ARG A 117 -15.94 2.55 12.43
N PRO A 118 -15.72 3.59 13.25
CA PRO A 118 -15.01 3.45 14.51
C PRO A 118 -15.66 2.42 15.44
N GLY A 119 -14.83 1.67 16.17
CA GLY A 119 -15.26 0.56 17.03
C GLY A 119 -15.36 -0.79 16.30
N THR A 120 -14.99 -0.86 15.03
CA THR A 120 -14.92 -2.12 14.29
C THR A 120 -13.77 -2.99 14.80
N LEU A 121 -12.61 -2.41 15.07
CA LEU A 121 -11.46 -3.12 15.66
C LEU A 121 -11.79 -3.69 17.03
N GLU A 122 -12.60 -3.00 17.83
CA GLU A 122 -13.04 -3.48 19.15
C GLU A 122 -13.93 -4.72 19.04
N LYS A 123 -14.87 -4.74 18.08
CA LYS A 123 -15.66 -5.94 17.80
C LYS A 123 -14.79 -7.07 17.25
N LEU A 124 -13.85 -6.74 16.36
CA LEU A 124 -12.96 -7.71 15.74
C LEU A 124 -11.94 -8.29 16.74
N SER A 125 -11.50 -7.53 17.75
CA SER A 125 -10.56 -7.99 18.77
C SER A 125 -11.14 -9.14 19.60
N SER A 126 -12.46 -9.15 19.76
CA SER A 126 -13.19 -10.21 20.45
C SER A 126 -13.18 -11.53 19.67
N ALA A 127 -12.99 -11.49 18.35
CA ALA A 127 -12.94 -12.68 17.50
C ALA A 127 -11.57 -13.37 17.56
N LYS A 128 -11.56 -14.64 18.00
CA LYS A 128 -10.38 -15.51 18.02
C LYS A 128 -10.58 -16.69 17.07
N LYS A 129 -9.66 -16.91 16.14
CA LYS A 129 -9.62 -18.12 15.29
C LYS A 129 -8.56 -19.07 15.82
N ARG A 130 -8.99 -20.24 16.30
CA ARG A 130 -8.13 -21.30 16.88
C ARG A 130 -7.12 -20.72 17.88
N THR A 131 -5.91 -20.41 17.43
CA THR A 131 -4.77 -19.98 18.25
C THR A 131 -4.39 -18.51 18.10
N LYS A 132 -5.11 -17.72 17.30
CA LYS A 132 -4.77 -16.32 17.03
C LYS A 132 -5.96 -15.36 16.99
N ARG A 133 -5.73 -14.14 17.47
CA ARG A 133 -6.54 -12.95 17.21
C ARG A 133 -5.83 -12.13 16.15
N ILE A 134 -6.59 -11.47 15.29
CA ILE A 134 -5.99 -10.62 14.25
C ILE A 134 -5.60 -9.25 14.78
N VAL A 135 -6.38 -8.73 15.74
CA VAL A 135 -6.18 -7.42 16.36
C VAL A 135 -6.35 -7.50 17.88
N SER A 136 -5.56 -6.71 18.61
CA SER A 136 -5.76 -6.48 20.06
C SER A 136 -5.14 -5.14 20.47
N ARG A 137 -5.60 -4.60 21.60
CA ARG A 137 -4.95 -3.48 22.32
C ARG A 137 -3.59 -3.87 22.88
N ASN A 138 -3.41 -5.15 23.19
CA ASN A 138 -2.18 -5.70 23.73
C ASN A 138 -1.57 -6.72 22.75
N ARG A 139 -0.35 -6.48 22.29
CA ARG A 139 0.36 -7.38 21.35
C ARG A 139 0.48 -8.82 21.84
N TYR A 140 0.54 -9.03 23.15
CA TYR A 140 0.69 -10.35 23.75
C TYR A 140 -0.58 -11.21 23.69
N GLU A 141 -1.72 -10.62 23.32
CA GLU A 141 -3.00 -11.32 23.17
C GLU A 141 -3.27 -11.76 21.73
N LEU A 142 -2.39 -11.42 20.77
CA LEU A 142 -2.55 -11.78 19.37
C LEU A 142 -2.36 -13.27 19.12
N PHE A 143 -1.46 -13.91 19.86
CA PHE A 143 -1.14 -15.33 19.72
C PHE A 143 -1.09 -16.00 21.09
N ASP A 144 -1.43 -17.28 21.15
CA ASP A 144 -1.34 -18.06 22.39
C ASP A 144 0.12 -18.28 22.85
N ASN A 145 1.08 -18.18 21.91
CA ASN A 145 2.50 -18.34 22.19
C ASN A 145 3.23 -16.99 22.17
N ALA A 146 3.86 -16.63 23.29
CA ALA A 146 4.54 -15.33 23.46
C ALA A 146 5.63 -15.06 22.41
N HIS A 147 6.41 -16.08 22.01
CA HIS A 147 7.46 -15.93 21.00
C HIS A 147 6.92 -15.52 19.61
N LEU A 148 5.66 -15.86 19.30
CA LEU A 148 5.01 -15.42 18.06
C LEU A 148 4.60 -13.96 18.14
N CYS A 149 4.23 -13.47 19.33
CA CYS A 149 3.91 -12.07 19.54
C CYS A 149 5.12 -11.19 19.23
N ASP A 150 6.31 -11.53 19.71
CA ASP A 150 7.50 -10.71 19.47
C ASP A 150 7.91 -10.65 17.99
N LYS A 151 7.69 -11.74 17.24
CA LYS A 151 8.11 -11.85 15.83
C LYS A 151 7.06 -11.38 14.83
N TYR A 152 5.78 -11.57 15.15
CA TYR A 152 4.67 -11.39 14.22
C TYR A 152 3.59 -10.45 14.73
N SER A 153 3.86 -9.66 15.77
CA SER A 153 3.02 -8.50 16.11
C SER A 153 3.58 -7.24 15.50
N GLU A 154 2.68 -6.37 15.05
CA GLU A 154 3.04 -5.06 14.54
C GLU A 154 1.99 -4.03 14.93
N GLN A 155 2.43 -2.80 15.15
CA GLN A 155 1.53 -1.73 15.49
C GLN A 155 0.71 -1.34 14.27
N LEU A 156 -0.61 -1.44 14.40
CA LEU A 156 -1.55 -1.03 13.36
C LEU A 156 -1.82 0.47 13.42
N MET A 157 -2.16 0.99 14.60
CA MET A 157 -2.42 2.41 14.88
C MET A 157 -2.32 2.63 16.38
N ASP A 158 -2.58 3.83 16.87
CA ASP A 158 -2.41 4.16 18.28
C ASP A 158 -3.23 3.25 19.20
N GLY A 159 -2.51 2.48 20.01
CA GLY A 159 -3.07 1.49 20.93
C GLY A 159 -3.66 0.25 20.26
N TRP A 160 -3.41 -0.01 18.98
CA TRP A 160 -3.86 -1.23 18.29
C TRP A 160 -2.70 -1.98 17.64
N TRP A 161 -2.69 -3.30 17.81
CA TRP A 161 -1.71 -4.21 17.24
C TRP A 161 -2.38 -5.21 16.30
N ILE A 162 -1.64 -5.66 15.29
CA ILE A 162 -2.04 -6.71 14.35
C ILE A 162 -1.09 -7.91 14.39
N GLY A 163 -1.65 -9.09 14.19
CA GLY A 163 -0.88 -10.30 13.89
C GLY A 163 -0.56 -10.37 12.39
N THR A 164 0.72 -10.49 12.02
CA THR A 164 1.18 -10.49 10.61
C THR A 164 1.47 -11.88 10.06
N ASN A 165 1.46 -12.93 10.90
CA ASN A 165 1.58 -14.33 10.49
C ASN A 165 0.26 -14.88 9.94
N ASN A 166 -0.09 -14.45 8.74
CA ASN A 166 -1.29 -14.91 8.03
C ASN A 166 -0.93 -15.36 6.62
N SER A 167 -1.65 -16.36 6.11
CA SER A 167 -1.72 -16.64 4.68
C SER A 167 -2.64 -15.65 3.95
N LYS A 168 -2.55 -15.57 2.61
CA LYS A 168 -3.38 -14.67 1.79
C LYS A 168 -4.88 -14.84 2.07
N LEU A 169 -5.34 -16.10 2.09
CA LEU A 169 -6.73 -16.44 2.37
C LEU A 169 -7.16 -16.04 3.79
N GLU A 170 -6.27 -16.18 4.77
CA GLU A 170 -6.58 -15.74 6.13
C GLU A 170 -6.69 -14.22 6.23
N ALA A 171 -5.82 -13.47 5.56
CA ALA A 171 -5.89 -12.01 5.53
C ALA A 171 -7.22 -11.53 4.93
N ILE A 172 -7.65 -12.10 3.80
CA ILE A 172 -8.95 -11.81 3.19
C ILE A 172 -10.08 -12.18 4.15
N ALA A 173 -10.05 -13.37 4.74
CA ALA A 173 -11.09 -13.81 5.66
C ALA A 173 -11.19 -12.95 6.94
N TRP A 174 -10.12 -12.29 7.35
CA TRP A 174 -10.13 -11.32 8.43
C TRP A 174 -10.70 -9.97 7.99
N LEU A 175 -10.32 -9.49 6.81
CA LEU A 175 -10.87 -8.27 6.22
C LEU A 175 -12.39 -8.41 5.96
N ASP A 176 -12.85 -9.55 5.46
CA ASP A 176 -14.28 -9.85 5.30
C ASP A 176 -15.02 -9.83 6.64
N MET A 177 -14.40 -10.36 7.69
CA MET A 177 -14.97 -10.34 9.04
C MET A 177 -15.04 -8.92 9.59
N ALA A 178 -13.98 -8.12 9.39
CA ALA A 178 -13.97 -6.71 9.76
C ALA A 178 -15.06 -5.94 9.01
N ALA A 179 -15.19 -6.15 7.70
CA ALA A 179 -16.22 -5.51 6.88
C ALA A 179 -17.63 -5.87 7.37
N LYS A 180 -17.87 -7.13 7.75
CA LYS A 180 -19.12 -7.58 8.37
C LYS A 180 -19.40 -6.89 9.71
N TYR A 181 -18.40 -6.75 10.59
CA TYR A 181 -18.57 -6.07 11.88
C TYR A 181 -18.78 -4.56 11.76
N GLY A 182 -18.14 -3.94 10.76
CA GLY A 182 -18.32 -2.53 10.42
C GLY A 182 -19.60 -2.26 9.64
N GLY A 183 -20.20 -3.28 9.02
CA GLY A 183 -21.36 -3.10 8.14
C GLY A 183 -21.01 -2.37 6.84
N VAL A 184 -19.78 -2.53 6.34
CA VAL A 184 -19.27 -1.87 5.13
C VAL A 184 -19.15 -2.85 3.98
N LYS A 185 -19.30 -2.34 2.75
CA LYS A 185 -19.03 -3.12 1.54
C LYS A 185 -17.54 -3.05 1.20
N MET A 186 -16.94 -4.21 0.99
CA MET A 186 -15.53 -4.33 0.65
C MET A 186 -15.37 -5.20 -0.61
N ARG A 187 -14.37 -4.87 -1.42
CA ARG A 187 -13.82 -5.74 -2.47
C ARG A 187 -12.31 -5.80 -2.35
N THR A 188 -11.75 -6.96 -2.64
CA THR A 188 -10.30 -7.15 -2.71
C THR A 188 -9.96 -7.82 -4.03
N SER A 189 -8.95 -7.29 -4.73
CA SER A 189 -8.33 -7.95 -5.89
C SER A 189 -6.91 -8.39 -5.56
N LEU A 190 -6.55 -9.56 -6.06
CA LEU A 190 -5.22 -10.13 -6.00
C LEU A 190 -4.73 -10.27 -7.44
N GLU A 191 -3.66 -9.57 -7.81
CA GLU A 191 -2.96 -9.75 -9.08
C GLU A 191 -1.65 -10.52 -8.90
#